data_AF-A0A538NB74-F1
#
_entry.id   AF-A0A538NB74-F1
#
_cell.length_a   1.000
_cell.length_b   1.000
_cell.length_c   1.000
_cell.angle_alpha   90.00
_cell.angle_beta   90.00
_cell.angle_gamma   90.00
#
_symmetry.space_group_name_H-M   'P 1'
#
loop_
_entity.id
_entity.type
_entity.pdbx_description
1 polymer ?
#
loop_
_entity_poly.entity_id
_entity_poly.type
_entity_poly.pdbx_seq_one_letter_code
_entity_poly.pdbx_strand_id
1 'polypeptide(L)' 'PSVDEIEDLLCRALRILPADRVWVNPDCGLKTRTYPQVEAALAGLVEAARRVRVHSGRLSYPS' A
#
# COMPACT_ATOMS: atom_id res chain seq x y z
N PRO A 1 4.98 5.26 8.94
CA PRO A 1 3.52 5.00 8.92
C PRO A 1 3.27 3.56 9.37
N SER A 2 2.17 3.31 10.05
CA SER A 2 1.72 1.94 10.34
C SER A 2 1.21 1.26 9.07
N VAL A 3 1.04 -0.06 9.12
CA VAL A 3 0.42 -0.81 8.02
C VAL A 3 -1.01 -0.34 7.77
N ASP A 4 -1.77 -0.08 8.84
CA ASP A 4 -3.18 0.33 8.75
C ASP A 4 -3.32 1.73 8.13
N GLU A 5 -2.42 2.66 8.47
CA GLU A 5 -2.38 3.98 7.83
C GLU A 5 -2.15 3.87 6.31
N ILE A 6 -1.20 3.04 5.88
CA ILE A 6 -0.92 2.83 4.46
C ILE A 6 -2.11 2.17 3.76
N GLU A 7 -2.74 1.17 4.39
CA GLU A 7 -3.94 0.51 3.87
C GLU A 7 -5.08 1.50 3.63
N ASP A 8 -5.34 2.41 4.57
CA ASP A 8 -6.34 3.47 4.41
C ASP A 8 -6.02 4.41 3.24
N LEU A 9 -4.76 4.79 3.05
CA LEU A 9 -4.33 5.60 1.90
C LEU A 9 -4.62 4.90 0.58
N LEU A 10 -4.26 3.60 0.48
CA LEU A 10 -4.47 2.80 -0.71
C LEU A 10 -5.96 2.59 -1.01
N CYS A 11 -6.77 2.31 0.02
CA CYS A 11 -8.22 2.21 -0.11
C CYS A 11 -8.84 3.52 -0.63
N ARG A 12 -8.36 4.68 -0.18
CA ARG A 12 -8.81 5.99 -0.72
C ARG A 12 -8.43 6.16 -2.18
N ALA A 13 -7.21 5.80 -2.57
CA ALA A 13 -6.76 5.88 -3.96
C ALA A 13 -7.62 5.00 -4.89
N LEU A 14 -7.94 3.78 -4.46
CA LEU A 14 -8.75 2.81 -5.22
C LEU A 14 -10.23 3.19 -5.37
N ARG A 15 -10.74 4.13 -4.56
CA ARG A 15 -12.07 4.70 -4.76
C ARG A 15 -12.12 5.68 -5.93
N ILE A 16 -10.96 6.15 -6.40
CA ILE A 16 -10.83 7.19 -7.43
C ILE A 16 -10.25 6.60 -8.71
N LEU A 17 -9.25 5.72 -8.60
CA LEU A 17 -8.54 5.11 -9.71
C LEU A 17 -8.82 3.60 -9.76
N PRO A 18 -8.97 3.01 -10.97
CA PRO A 18 -9.02 1.56 -11.09
C PRO A 18 -7.69 0.94 -10.62
N ALA A 19 -7.76 -0.28 -10.08
CA ALA A 19 -6.64 -0.91 -9.39
C ALA A 19 -5.41 -1.12 -10.28
N ASP A 20 -5.60 -1.33 -11.58
CA ASP A 20 -4.54 -1.49 -12.58
C ASP A 20 -3.73 -0.19 -12.82
N ARG A 21 -4.22 0.96 -12.32
CA ARG A 21 -3.54 2.26 -12.40
C ARG A 21 -2.90 2.71 -11.08
N VAL A 22 -3.04 1.93 -10.02
CA VAL A 22 -2.48 2.28 -8.70
C VAL A 22 -1.18 1.50 -8.45
N TRP A 23 -0.11 2.24 -8.21
CA TRP A 23 1.20 1.71 -7.83
C TRP A 23 1.51 2.09 -6.39
N VAL A 24 2.22 1.19 -5.69
CA VAL A 24 2.61 1.40 -4.29
C VAL A 24 4.12 1.57 -4.22
N ASN A 25 4.57 2.76 -3.83
CA ASN A 25 5.97 3.10 -3.67
C ASN A 25 6.16 4.16 -2.57
N PRO A 26 7.36 4.30 -1.99
CA PRO A 26 7.69 5.45 -1.13
C PRO A 26 7.65 6.76 -1.91
N ASP A 27 7.42 7.88 -1.21
CA ASP A 27 7.33 9.21 -1.81
C ASP A 27 8.63 9.65 -2.53
N CYS A 28 9.79 9.21 -2.04
CA CYS A 28 11.09 9.58 -2.60
C CYS A 28 12.15 8.50 -2.36
N GLY A 29 13.35 8.71 -2.92
CA GLY A 29 14.48 7.80 -2.73
C GLY A 29 14.91 7.69 -1.26
N LEU A 30 15.33 6.48 -0.86
CA LEU A 30 15.59 6.13 0.54
C LEU A 30 17.01 6.46 1.03
N LYS A 31 17.77 7.29 0.30
CA LYS A 31 19.20 7.54 0.53
C LYS A 31 19.57 8.09 1.92
N THR A 32 18.59 8.65 2.64
CA THR A 32 18.77 9.23 3.98
C THR A 32 18.34 8.30 5.12
N ARG A 33 17.97 7.04 4.81
CA ARG A 33 17.50 6.06 5.78
C ARG A 33 18.55 4.99 6.04
N THR A 34 18.54 4.42 7.24
CA THR A 34 19.35 3.24 7.56
C THR A 34 18.70 1.98 7.01
N TYR A 35 19.48 0.91 6.83
CA TYR A 35 18.95 -0.39 6.37
C TYR A 35 17.78 -0.90 7.23
N PRO A 36 17.87 -0.95 8.58
CA PRO A 36 16.74 -1.40 9.40
C PRO A 36 15.48 -0.55 9.23
N GLN A 37 15.63 0.77 9.02
CA GLN A 37 14.49 1.65 8.74
C GLN A 37 13.86 1.37 7.38
N VAL A 38 14.71 1.14 6.37
CA VAL A 38 14.26 0.78 5.01
C VAL A 38 13.51 -0.55 5.02
N GLU A 39 14.08 -1.58 5.65
CA GLU A 39 13.47 -2.90 5.74
C GLU A 39 12.11 -2.84 6.43
N ALA A 40 12.02 -2.20 7.60
CA ALA A 40 10.77 -2.08 8.34
C ALA A 40 9.71 -1.29 7.55
N ALA A 41 10.10 -0.18 6.90
CA ALA A 41 9.17 0.64 6.13
C ALA A 41 8.67 -0.09 4.87
N LEU A 42 9.55 -0.75 4.13
CA LEU A 42 9.19 -1.50 2.92
C LEU A 42 8.36 -2.74 3.25
N ALA A 43 8.67 -3.45 4.34
CA ALA A 43 7.85 -4.57 4.82
C ALA A 43 6.41 -4.11 5.13
N GLY A 44 6.26 -2.97 5.81
CA GLY A 44 4.94 -2.39 6.10
C GLY A 44 4.18 -1.99 4.84
N LEU A 45 4.86 -1.37 3.87
CA LEU A 45 4.28 -0.97 2.58
C LEU A 45 3.78 -2.18 1.77
N VAL A 46 4.57 -3.25 1.72
CA VAL A 46 4.22 -4.50 1.03
C VAL A 46 3.04 -5.20 1.70
N GLU A 47 3.02 -5.27 3.04
CA GLU A 47 1.91 -5.90 3.77
C GLU A 47 0.59 -5.15 3.56
N ALA A 48 0.60 -3.81 3.64
CA ALA A 48 -0.60 -3.02 3.36
C ALA A 48 -1.12 -3.27 1.94
N ALA A 49 -0.22 -3.26 0.94
CA ALA A 49 -0.59 -3.57 -0.44
C ALA A 49 -1.15 -5.01 -0.60
N ARG A 50 -0.63 -5.98 0.16
CA ARG A 50 -1.14 -7.36 0.16
C ARG A 50 -2.55 -7.43 0.74
N ARG A 51 -2.82 -6.78 1.88
CA ARG A 51 -4.17 -6.71 2.49
C ARG A 51 -5.19 -6.12 1.53
N VAL A 52 -4.85 -4.99 0.91
CA VAL A 52 -5.71 -4.33 -0.07
C VAL A 52 -6.01 -5.24 -1.26
N ARG A 53 -5.02 -5.94 -1.83
CA ARG A 53 -5.27 -6.88 -2.95
C ARG A 53 -6.27 -7.99 -2.60
N VAL A 54 -6.23 -8.52 -1.38
CA VAL A 54 -7.19 -9.53 -0.89
C VAL A 54 -8.61 -8.93 -0.82
N HIS A 55 -8.74 -7.69 -0.37
CA HIS A 55 -10.04 -7.00 -0.24
C HIS A 55 -10.58 -6.49 -1.58
N SER A 56 -9.73 -5.98 -2.48
CA SER A 56 -10.12 -5.47 -3.79
C SER A 56 -10.69 -6.55 -4.71
N GLY A 57 -10.20 -7.79 -4.61
CA GLY A 57 -10.81 -8.93 -5.31
C GLY A 57 -12.28 -9.19 -4.90
N ARG A 58 -12.68 -8.75 -3.69
CA ARG A 58 -14.06 -8.81 -3.21
C ARG A 58 -14.88 -7.57 -3.57
N LEU A 59 -14.26 -6.39 -3.67
CA LEU A 59 -14.95 -5.17 -4.09
C LEU A 59 -15.44 -5.22 -5.56
N SER A 60 -14.82 -6.03 -6.40
CA SER A 60 -15.26 -6.25 -7.79
C SER A 60 -16.39 -7.27 -7.95
N TYR A 61 -16.81 -7.95 -6.88
CA TYR A 61 -17.91 -8.92 -6.90
C TYR A 61 -18.86 -8.63 -5.74
N PRO A 62 -20.03 -8.00 -5.98
CA PRO A 62 -20.99 -7.78 -4.91
C PRO A 62 -21.53 -9.15 -4.43
N SER A 63 -21.37 -9.41 -3.14
CA SER A 63 -22.14 -10.43 -2.41
C SER A 63 -23.60 -10.03 -2.29
#